data_AF-A0A098RZC0-F1
#
_entry.id   AF-A0A098RZC0-F1
#
_cell.length_a   1.000
_cell.length_b   1.000
_cell.length_c   1.000
_cell.angle_alpha   90.00
_cell.angle_beta   90.00
_cell.angle_gamma   90.00
#
_symmetry.space_group_name_H-M   'P 1'
#
loop_
_entity.id
_entity.type
_entity.pdbx_description
1 polymer ?
#
loop_
_entity_poly.entity_id
_entity_poly.type
_entity_poly.pdbx_seq_one_letter_code
_entity_poly.pdbx_strand_id
1 'polypeptide(L)'
;MRLIFYFLVTLCLCMLLNTQSLRAQPSGFVYTPTIFSGTLLGQVELDDSPVPVGSWIAAFDSAGNCAGASEVILFEGITYANLNIFGDDATTDTIDEGMTETDVFTLLLYDPAQEQVLVYSENGQTVQLDGWINNNGAPIPAYSDPSRVFSFSSESIALEVAYVETDSPTCAGDANGSIAITAEGFFPPFSFVWNTGAIGSTLTGIGDGSYTCTVTDALGQIFTFGPVSLQEPSPLLLEVADGLDTCNAGLGLLAAVVDGGTPPYNYSWTHGAEGELAQNLSEGIYTLQVTDANNCSISANATVQASPGPDIIWQKEGPFCFGGEDGSIEIETEGGVPPFSWLWSTGEDSGSIQDLPAGTYSLTVTDAYGCTFVSQEQLLQPDSLAVSFEVEPATGLSGGNVFTTVIGGTPPFFYEWGDPVWQTTANLLQIEMGTYTLTVTDAAECILVDSVQVPLEVSTTWDGWEEKARLFPNPSAGEFVFFELGGNLPPLGRIEIYNIDGRFIGVFPVSKHGERYQASILSIPAGVYQVFFPELKKSLPELWIVDE
;
A
#
# COMPACT_ATOMS: atom_id res chain seq x y z
N MET A 1 -34.57 37.69 -53.60
CA MET A 1 -35.47 36.82 -54.40
C MET A 1 -36.33 35.98 -53.45
N ARG A 2 -37.23 36.66 -52.70
CA ARG A 2 -38.36 36.11 -51.91
C ARG A 2 -39.35 37.28 -51.73
N LEU A 3 -39.76 37.86 -52.85
CA LEU A 3 -40.97 38.65 -53.02
C LEU A 3 -41.82 37.81 -53.98
N ILE A 4 -43.15 37.80 -53.83
CA ILE A 4 -44.16 37.03 -54.63
C ILE A 4 -44.66 35.72 -53.97
N PHE A 5 -44.93 35.67 -52.65
CA PHE A 5 -45.75 34.58 -52.08
C PHE A 5 -46.72 35.00 -50.95
N TYR A 6 -47.03 36.30 -50.83
CA TYR A 6 -47.91 36.84 -49.78
C TYR A 6 -49.20 37.51 -50.28
N PHE A 7 -49.52 37.38 -51.57
CA PHE A 7 -50.68 38.07 -52.17
C PHE A 7 -51.85 37.14 -52.55
N LEU A 8 -51.90 35.91 -52.03
CA LEU A 8 -52.93 34.91 -52.39
C LEU A 8 -53.54 34.13 -51.20
N VAL A 9 -53.33 34.57 -49.96
CA VAL A 9 -53.91 33.94 -48.76
C VAL A 9 -55.03 34.79 -48.13
N THR A 10 -55.23 36.03 -48.59
CA THR A 10 -56.16 37.00 -47.99
C THR A 10 -57.63 36.82 -48.36
N LEU A 11 -58.02 35.75 -49.07
CA LEU A 11 -59.43 35.52 -49.48
C LEU A 11 -60.03 34.16 -49.08
N CYS A 12 -59.32 33.32 -48.31
CA CYS A 12 -59.77 31.94 -48.06
C CYS A 12 -60.09 31.58 -46.60
N LEU A 13 -59.88 32.48 -45.63
CA LEU A 13 -60.13 32.16 -44.21
C LEU A 13 -61.54 32.50 -43.68
N CYS A 14 -62.35 33.26 -44.42
CA CYS A 14 -63.76 33.48 -44.06
C CYS A 14 -64.73 32.40 -44.61
N MET A 15 -64.28 31.44 -45.43
CA MET A 15 -65.17 30.44 -46.05
C MET A 15 -65.06 29.01 -45.51
N LEU A 16 -64.16 28.70 -44.56
CA LEU A 16 -63.88 27.31 -44.15
C LEU A 16 -64.29 26.94 -42.71
N LEU A 17 -64.93 27.83 -41.94
CA LEU A 17 -65.44 27.52 -40.59
C LEU A 17 -66.92 27.15 -40.53
N ASN A 18 -67.61 27.16 -41.69
CA ASN A 18 -68.91 26.51 -41.83
C ASN A 18 -68.71 25.10 -42.39
N THR A 19 -68.31 24.13 -41.55
CA THR A 19 -68.73 22.70 -41.54
C THR A 19 -67.71 21.74 -40.88
N GLN A 20 -68.18 21.08 -39.81
CA GLN A 20 -67.79 19.76 -39.29
C GLN A 20 -66.53 19.52 -38.41
N SER A 21 -66.84 19.25 -37.14
CA SER A 21 -66.39 18.14 -36.26
C SER A 21 -64.89 17.94 -35.93
N LEU A 22 -64.61 18.22 -34.65
CA LEU A 22 -63.43 17.85 -33.86
C LEU A 22 -63.17 16.33 -33.83
N ARG A 23 -61.91 15.93 -34.03
CA ARG A 23 -61.35 14.68 -33.49
C ARG A 23 -59.97 14.97 -32.89
N ALA A 24 -59.90 14.96 -31.57
CA ALA A 24 -58.68 15.02 -30.75
C ALA A 24 -58.03 13.61 -30.66
N GLN A 25 -56.73 13.41 -30.44
CA GLN A 25 -55.88 13.69 -29.25
C GLN A 25 -54.43 13.13 -29.50
N PRO A 26 -53.41 13.23 -28.60
CA PRO A 26 -53.39 13.80 -27.25
C PRO A 26 -52.17 14.70 -26.88
N SER A 27 -52.44 15.80 -26.19
CA SER A 27 -51.76 16.21 -24.94
C SER A 27 -52.63 17.30 -24.30
N GLY A 28 -53.04 17.11 -23.04
CA GLY A 28 -54.10 17.87 -22.33
C GLY A 28 -53.87 19.38 -22.34
N PHE A 29 -54.88 20.25 -22.32
CA PHE A 29 -55.93 20.34 -21.30
C PHE A 29 -57.30 20.74 -21.91
N VAL A 30 -58.37 20.52 -21.13
CA VAL A 30 -59.79 20.64 -21.54
C VAL A 30 -60.35 21.99 -21.10
N TYR A 31 -61.07 22.70 -21.98
CA TYR A 31 -62.06 23.71 -21.58
C TYR A 31 -63.40 23.42 -22.26
N THR A 32 -64.43 23.20 -21.45
CA THR A 32 -65.83 23.06 -21.86
C THR A 32 -66.54 24.41 -21.78
N PRO A 33 -67.25 24.89 -22.83
CA PRO A 33 -68.12 26.05 -22.68
C PRO A 33 -69.43 25.61 -22.01
N THR A 34 -69.73 26.18 -20.84
CA THR A 34 -71.04 26.07 -20.20
C THR A 34 -71.83 27.33 -20.51
N ILE A 35 -72.96 27.16 -21.18
CA ILE A 35 -73.92 28.24 -21.48
C ILE A 35 -74.69 28.54 -20.20
N PHE A 36 -74.61 29.77 -19.69
CA PHE A 36 -75.58 30.32 -18.75
C PHE A 36 -76.12 31.65 -19.27
N SER A 37 -77.44 31.73 -19.33
CA SER A 37 -78.19 32.93 -19.68
C SER A 37 -78.04 34.01 -18.60
N GLY A 38 -77.67 35.22 -19.00
CA GLY A 38 -77.86 36.44 -18.22
C GLY A 38 -76.58 37.02 -17.58
N THR A 39 -76.16 38.17 -18.12
CA THR A 39 -75.56 39.31 -17.40
C THR A 39 -74.25 39.08 -16.61
N LEU A 40 -73.10 39.16 -17.32
CA LEU A 40 -71.89 39.93 -17.00
C LEU A 40 -70.90 39.73 -18.19
N LEU A 41 -70.44 40.80 -18.83
CA LEU A 41 -69.51 40.75 -19.97
C LEU A 41 -68.10 40.43 -19.45
N GLY A 42 -67.59 39.26 -19.82
CA GLY A 42 -66.31 38.73 -19.35
C GLY A 42 -65.08 39.45 -19.91
N GLN A 43 -64.07 39.51 -19.05
CA GLN A 43 -62.70 39.92 -19.30
C GLN A 43 -62.00 38.89 -20.20
N VAL A 44 -61.31 39.32 -21.24
CA VAL A 44 -60.36 38.47 -21.98
C VAL A 44 -59.02 38.59 -21.26
N GLU A 45 -58.69 37.62 -20.41
CA GLU A 45 -57.31 37.42 -19.96
C GLU A 45 -56.50 36.83 -21.12
N LEU A 46 -55.53 37.60 -21.63
CA LEU A 46 -54.44 37.03 -22.41
C LEU A 46 -53.45 36.46 -21.39
N ASP A 47 -53.28 35.14 -21.43
CA ASP A 47 -52.28 34.43 -20.63
C ASP A 47 -50.88 35.00 -20.93
N ASP A 48 -50.01 35.10 -19.92
CA ASP A 48 -48.70 35.81 -19.87
C ASP A 48 -47.62 35.20 -20.82
N SER A 49 -47.96 34.95 -22.08
CA SER A 49 -47.05 34.40 -23.10
C SER A 49 -46.90 35.36 -24.29
N PRO A 50 -45.67 35.66 -24.74
CA PRO A 50 -45.45 36.57 -25.85
C PRO A 50 -46.07 36.05 -27.15
N VAL A 51 -46.93 36.84 -27.77
CA VAL A 51 -47.55 36.54 -29.07
C VAL A 51 -46.53 36.81 -30.20
N PRO A 52 -46.26 35.87 -31.12
CA PRO A 52 -45.28 36.08 -32.19
C PRO A 52 -45.67 37.23 -33.14
N VAL A 53 -44.66 37.98 -33.60
CA VAL A 53 -44.81 39.06 -34.60
C VAL A 53 -45.44 38.50 -35.88
N GLY A 54 -46.54 39.11 -36.34
CA GLY A 54 -47.31 38.69 -37.53
C GLY A 54 -48.58 37.86 -37.24
N SER A 55 -49.04 37.83 -35.99
CA SER A 55 -50.28 37.16 -35.58
C SER A 55 -51.52 38.00 -35.91
N TRP A 56 -52.56 37.37 -36.45
CA TRP A 56 -53.84 38.02 -36.77
C TRP A 56 -54.86 37.72 -35.66
N ILE A 57 -55.50 38.76 -35.11
CA ILE A 57 -56.62 38.61 -34.17
C ILE A 57 -57.92 38.87 -34.96
N ALA A 58 -58.84 37.90 -34.93
CA ALA A 58 -60.16 38.04 -35.53
C ALA A 58 -61.19 38.41 -34.45
N ALA A 59 -61.93 39.49 -34.67
CA ALA A 59 -63.06 39.88 -33.82
C ALA A 59 -64.34 39.21 -34.32
N PHE A 60 -65.11 38.61 -33.41
CA PHE A 60 -66.40 38.00 -33.71
C PHE A 60 -67.53 38.78 -33.01
N ASP A 61 -68.67 38.93 -33.68
CA ASP A 61 -69.88 39.46 -33.05
C ASP A 61 -70.53 38.46 -32.09
N SER A 62 -71.57 38.89 -31.38
CA SER A 62 -72.33 38.06 -30.42
C SER A 62 -73.06 36.86 -31.05
N ALA A 63 -73.08 36.76 -32.38
CA ALA A 63 -73.61 35.63 -33.15
C ALA A 63 -72.50 34.73 -33.75
N GLY A 64 -71.22 35.04 -33.53
CA GLY A 64 -70.08 34.26 -34.00
C GLY A 64 -69.62 34.58 -35.43
N ASN A 65 -70.02 35.72 -36.01
CA ASN A 65 -69.59 36.13 -37.35
C ASN A 65 -68.34 37.03 -37.27
N CYS A 66 -67.41 36.88 -38.22
CA CYS A 66 -66.16 37.64 -38.27
C CYS A 66 -66.43 39.10 -38.67
N ALA A 67 -66.14 40.06 -37.79
CA ALA A 67 -66.43 41.49 -37.96
C ALA A 67 -65.31 42.29 -38.68
N GLY A 68 -64.17 41.67 -38.96
CA GLY A 68 -63.03 42.27 -39.69
C GLY A 68 -61.69 41.68 -39.23
N ALA A 69 -60.64 41.84 -40.06
CA ALA A 69 -59.26 41.46 -39.75
C ALA A 69 -58.31 42.61 -40.11
N SER A 70 -57.44 43.00 -39.18
CA SER A 70 -56.43 44.05 -39.37
C SER A 70 -55.03 43.54 -39.05
N GLU A 71 -54.03 44.03 -39.79
CA GLU A 71 -52.62 43.67 -39.65
C GLU A 71 -52.00 44.50 -38.51
N VAL A 72 -51.37 43.83 -37.54
CA VAL A 72 -50.69 44.51 -36.43
C VAL A 72 -49.22 44.70 -36.80
N ILE A 73 -48.82 45.95 -37.07
CA ILE A 73 -47.41 46.35 -37.19
C ILE A 73 -46.95 46.81 -35.80
N LEU A 74 -46.18 45.97 -35.11
CA LEU A 74 -45.58 46.29 -33.82
C LEU A 74 -44.27 47.07 -34.05
N PHE A 75 -44.18 48.29 -33.51
CA PHE A 75 -42.90 48.94 -33.21
C PHE A 75 -42.62 48.75 -31.70
N GLU A 76 -41.37 48.41 -31.36
CA GLU A 76 -40.95 48.24 -29.97
C GLU A 76 -41.18 49.52 -29.16
N GLY A 77 -41.89 49.40 -28.04
CA GLY A 77 -41.82 50.35 -26.92
C GLY A 77 -42.93 51.39 -26.78
N ILE A 78 -44.08 51.30 -27.47
CA ILE A 78 -45.23 52.18 -27.20
C ILE A 78 -46.54 51.36 -27.27
N THR A 79 -47.35 51.38 -26.21
CA THR A 79 -48.68 50.75 -26.20
C THR A 79 -49.78 51.81 -26.13
N TYR A 80 -50.66 51.84 -27.13
CA TYR A 80 -51.89 52.64 -27.14
C TYR A 80 -53.01 51.95 -26.34
N ALA A 81 -53.92 52.74 -25.76
CA ALA A 81 -55.20 52.26 -25.25
C ALA A 81 -56.20 52.10 -26.42
N ASN A 82 -56.77 50.90 -26.60
CA ASN A 82 -57.87 50.69 -27.54
C ASN A 82 -59.19 51.17 -26.91
N LEU A 83 -59.87 52.12 -27.56
CA LEU A 83 -61.23 52.54 -27.22
C LEU A 83 -62.24 51.70 -28.02
N ASN A 84 -62.82 50.67 -27.42
CA ASN A 84 -63.93 49.93 -28.05
C ASN A 84 -65.27 50.58 -27.66
N ILE A 85 -65.93 51.24 -28.62
CA ILE A 85 -67.30 51.75 -28.47
C ILE A 85 -68.26 50.69 -29.02
N PHE A 86 -68.99 49.99 -28.15
CA PHE A 86 -70.14 49.18 -28.57
C PHE A 86 -71.38 50.08 -28.65
N GLY A 87 -71.80 50.42 -29.89
CA GLY A 87 -73.12 50.95 -30.17
C GLY A 87 -74.07 49.78 -30.42
N ASP A 88 -75.00 49.54 -29.50
CA ASP A 88 -76.14 48.67 -29.74
C ASP A 88 -77.17 49.50 -30.51
N ASP A 89 -77.21 49.34 -31.83
CA ASP A 89 -78.45 49.45 -32.61
C ASP A 89 -78.19 49.00 -34.05
N ALA A 90 -78.66 47.79 -34.34
CA ALA A 90 -78.74 47.25 -35.69
C ALA A 90 -79.81 48.02 -36.48
N THR A 91 -79.44 49.10 -37.17
CA THR A 91 -80.05 49.45 -38.46
C THR A 91 -79.04 50.17 -39.36
N THR A 92 -78.96 49.68 -40.58
CA THR A 92 -78.20 50.13 -41.75
C THR A 92 -78.04 51.64 -41.89
N ASP A 93 -76.81 52.15 -41.95
CA ASP A 93 -76.49 53.22 -42.90
C ASP A 93 -74.99 53.28 -43.23
N THR A 94 -74.71 53.70 -44.46
CA THR A 94 -73.46 53.62 -45.21
C THR A 94 -72.31 54.45 -44.62
N ILE A 95 -71.10 53.86 -44.65
CA ILE A 95 -69.81 54.54 -44.47
C ILE A 95 -69.59 55.47 -45.67
N ASP A 96 -69.47 56.78 -45.45
CA ASP A 96 -69.05 57.73 -46.48
C ASP A 96 -67.55 58.04 -46.32
N GLU A 97 -66.87 58.08 -47.46
CA GLU A 97 -65.42 58.14 -47.63
C GLU A 97 -64.88 59.53 -47.27
N GLY A 98 -64.02 59.63 -46.26
CA GLY A 98 -63.45 60.93 -45.92
C GLY A 98 -62.52 61.02 -44.72
N MET A 99 -61.69 60.02 -44.42
CA MET A 99 -60.55 60.19 -43.50
C MET A 99 -59.32 59.43 -44.00
N THR A 100 -58.25 60.18 -44.28
CA THR A 100 -56.93 59.69 -44.68
C THR A 100 -56.10 59.28 -43.46
N GLU A 101 -55.23 58.31 -43.70
CA GLU A 101 -54.56 57.38 -42.78
C GLU A 101 -53.44 57.94 -41.85
N THR A 102 -53.46 59.20 -41.40
CA THR A 102 -52.26 59.82 -40.79
C THR A 102 -52.41 60.66 -39.51
N ASP A 103 -53.43 60.48 -38.68
CA ASP A 103 -53.45 61.12 -37.35
C ASP A 103 -53.46 60.05 -36.24
N VAL A 104 -52.31 59.88 -35.57
CA VAL A 104 -52.15 58.94 -34.44
C VAL A 104 -52.17 59.72 -33.12
N PHE A 105 -52.96 59.19 -32.17
CA PHE A 105 -53.52 59.77 -30.93
C PHE A 105 -52.47 60.25 -29.88
N THR A 106 -52.56 61.50 -29.37
CA THR A 106 -53.28 62.03 -28.18
C THR A 106 -52.82 61.50 -26.80
N LEU A 107 -52.16 62.37 -26.01
CA LEU A 107 -51.87 62.18 -24.57
C LEU A 107 -53.04 62.74 -23.74
N LEU A 108 -53.61 61.90 -22.85
CA LEU A 108 -54.65 62.28 -21.89
C LEU A 108 -54.05 62.38 -20.49
N LEU A 109 -54.12 63.57 -19.88
CA LEU A 109 -53.75 63.79 -18.48
C LEU A 109 -55.01 64.16 -17.70
N TYR A 110 -55.30 63.39 -16.65
CA TYR A 110 -56.38 63.67 -15.70
C TYR A 110 -55.84 64.55 -14.58
N ASP A 111 -56.43 65.74 -14.39
CA ASP A 111 -56.11 66.62 -13.25
C ASP A 111 -57.13 66.37 -12.12
N PRO A 112 -56.74 65.67 -11.03
CA PRO A 112 -57.64 65.33 -9.94
C PRO A 112 -58.07 66.54 -9.10
N ALA A 113 -57.43 67.71 -9.24
CA ALA A 113 -57.82 68.92 -8.51
C ALA A 113 -58.93 69.74 -9.20
N GLN A 114 -59.16 69.50 -10.49
CA GLN A 114 -60.10 70.26 -11.33
C GLN A 114 -61.25 69.41 -11.91
N GLU A 115 -61.24 68.08 -11.73
CA GLU A 115 -62.19 67.12 -12.32
C GLU A 115 -62.31 67.29 -13.86
N GLN A 116 -61.20 67.60 -14.53
CA GLN A 116 -61.16 67.81 -15.98
C GLN A 116 -60.15 66.89 -16.68
N VAL A 117 -60.51 66.49 -17.91
CA VAL A 117 -59.64 65.77 -18.83
C VAL A 117 -59.01 66.77 -19.79
N LEU A 118 -57.69 66.91 -19.75
CA LEU A 118 -56.95 67.78 -20.65
C LEU A 118 -56.42 66.96 -21.83
N VAL A 119 -56.74 67.41 -23.05
CA VAL A 119 -56.28 66.81 -24.31
C VAL A 119 -55.18 67.68 -24.90
N TYR A 120 -53.99 67.10 -25.09
CA TYR A 120 -52.89 67.76 -25.80
C TYR A 120 -52.74 67.15 -27.20
N SER A 121 -52.80 68.00 -28.24
CA SER A 121 -52.28 67.65 -29.56
C SER A 121 -50.82 68.13 -29.68
N GLU A 122 -50.03 67.51 -30.55
CA GLU A 122 -48.61 67.85 -30.79
C GLU A 122 -48.36 69.32 -31.14
N ASN A 123 -49.40 70.12 -31.41
CA ASN A 123 -49.27 71.54 -31.75
C ASN A 123 -49.53 72.49 -30.55
N GLY A 124 -49.62 71.99 -29.32
CA GLY A 124 -49.61 72.82 -28.10
C GLY A 124 -50.84 73.71 -27.89
N GLN A 125 -51.98 73.39 -28.50
CA GLN A 125 -53.25 74.10 -28.27
C GLN A 125 -54.22 73.26 -27.43
N THR A 126 -54.70 73.84 -26.33
CA THR A 126 -55.74 73.29 -25.46
C THR A 126 -57.12 73.47 -26.11
N VAL A 127 -57.87 72.39 -26.33
CA VAL A 127 -59.27 72.46 -26.76
C VAL A 127 -60.15 72.01 -25.60
N GLN A 128 -60.99 72.91 -25.07
CA GLN A 128 -62.09 72.54 -24.17
C GLN A 128 -63.23 71.94 -25.00
N LEU A 129 -63.68 70.74 -24.63
CA LEU A 129 -64.79 70.06 -25.27
C LEU A 129 -66.12 70.54 -24.65
N ASP A 130 -66.72 71.58 -25.23
CA ASP A 130 -68.11 71.97 -24.97
C ASP A 130 -69.00 71.66 -26.19
N GLY A 131 -70.05 70.87 -25.97
CA GLY A 131 -71.28 70.84 -26.79
C GLY A 131 -71.21 70.21 -28.18
N TRP A 132 -71.51 68.92 -28.29
CA TRP A 132 -71.88 68.30 -29.58
C TRP A 132 -73.37 68.51 -29.89
N ILE A 133 -73.65 68.93 -31.12
CA ILE A 133 -74.97 69.05 -31.75
C ILE A 133 -75.06 67.94 -32.79
N ASN A 134 -76.18 67.21 -32.89
CA ASN A 134 -76.33 66.18 -33.92
C ASN A 134 -76.53 66.78 -35.33
N ASN A 135 -76.44 65.97 -36.39
CA ASN A 135 -76.57 66.39 -37.79
C ASN A 135 -77.92 67.04 -38.18
N ASN A 136 -78.87 67.13 -37.24
CA ASN A 136 -80.14 67.83 -37.41
C ASN A 136 -80.24 69.12 -36.56
N GLY A 137 -79.14 69.60 -35.98
CA GLY A 137 -79.08 70.85 -35.24
C GLY A 137 -79.77 70.83 -33.87
N ALA A 138 -80.02 69.64 -33.29
CA ALA A 138 -80.53 69.50 -31.93
C ALA A 138 -79.39 69.20 -30.93
N PRO A 139 -79.32 69.87 -29.77
CA PRO A 139 -78.35 69.56 -28.73
C PRO A 139 -78.54 68.14 -28.22
N ILE A 140 -77.46 67.35 -28.17
CA ILE A 140 -77.48 66.03 -27.53
C ILE A 140 -77.47 66.29 -26.01
N PRO A 141 -78.46 65.83 -25.23
CA PRO A 141 -78.42 66.00 -23.79
C PRO A 141 -77.21 65.25 -23.23
N ALA A 142 -76.43 65.92 -22.38
CA ALA A 142 -75.29 65.33 -21.69
C ALA A 142 -75.74 64.02 -21.04
N TYR A 143 -75.19 62.90 -21.52
CA TYR A 143 -75.42 61.60 -20.93
C TYR A 143 -74.62 61.54 -19.62
N SER A 144 -75.17 62.13 -18.57
CA SER A 144 -74.65 62.01 -17.20
C SER A 144 -75.09 60.66 -16.65
N ASP A 145 -74.39 59.60 -17.05
CA ASP A 145 -74.40 58.35 -16.30
C ASP A 145 -73.14 58.33 -15.41
N PRO A 146 -73.27 58.64 -14.11
CA PRO A 146 -72.14 58.61 -13.17
C PRO A 146 -71.66 57.18 -12.85
N SER A 147 -72.17 56.14 -13.53
CA SER A 147 -71.74 54.75 -13.31
C SER A 147 -70.66 54.25 -14.28
N ARG A 148 -70.21 55.05 -15.24
CA ARG A 148 -69.10 54.70 -16.16
C ARG A 148 -67.80 55.39 -15.75
N VAL A 149 -67.12 54.79 -14.79
CA VAL A 149 -65.72 55.12 -14.47
C VAL A 149 -64.83 54.50 -15.55
N PHE A 150 -64.15 55.33 -16.34
CA PHE A 150 -63.07 54.86 -17.21
C PHE A 150 -61.83 54.57 -16.33
N SER A 151 -61.54 53.30 -16.09
CA SER A 151 -60.29 52.88 -15.47
C SER A 151 -59.22 52.74 -16.55
N PHE A 152 -58.25 53.65 -16.58
CA PHE A 152 -57.02 53.46 -17.35
C PHE A 152 -56.09 52.56 -16.52
N SER A 153 -55.85 51.32 -16.96
CA SER A 153 -54.73 50.53 -16.44
C SER A 153 -53.47 50.96 -17.19
N SER A 154 -52.85 52.06 -16.77
CA SER A 154 -51.44 52.27 -17.10
C SER A 154 -50.66 51.30 -16.22
N GLU A 155 -50.29 50.14 -16.74
CA GLU A 155 -49.22 49.36 -16.13
C GLU A 155 -47.94 50.18 -16.28
N SER A 156 -47.68 51.01 -15.26
CA SER A 156 -46.36 51.59 -15.08
C SER A 156 -45.40 50.42 -14.89
N ILE A 157 -44.46 50.22 -15.82
CA ILE A 157 -43.22 49.48 -15.57
C ILE A 157 -42.57 50.11 -14.34
N ALA A 158 -42.82 49.49 -13.20
CA ALA A 158 -42.19 49.86 -11.95
C ALA A 158 -40.70 49.56 -12.07
N LEU A 159 -39.87 50.33 -11.36
CA LEU A 159 -38.45 50.02 -11.24
C LEU A 159 -38.28 48.56 -10.81
N GLU A 160 -37.65 47.75 -11.65
CA GLU A 160 -37.40 46.33 -11.39
C GLU A 160 -36.02 45.90 -11.90
N VAL A 161 -35.61 44.69 -11.51
CA VAL A 161 -34.41 44.05 -12.06
C VAL A 161 -34.86 43.10 -13.16
N ALA A 162 -34.48 43.41 -14.40
CA ALA A 162 -34.86 42.66 -15.60
C ALA A 162 -33.98 41.42 -15.84
N TYR A 163 -32.71 41.48 -15.45
CA TYR A 163 -31.78 40.37 -15.63
C TYR A 163 -30.74 40.29 -14.51
N VAL A 164 -30.37 39.06 -14.17
CA VAL A 164 -29.41 38.73 -13.12
C VAL A 164 -28.49 37.64 -13.65
N GLU A 165 -27.18 37.87 -13.57
CA GLU A 165 -26.14 36.90 -13.86
C GLU A 165 -25.33 36.64 -12.59
N THR A 166 -25.04 35.38 -12.30
CA THR A 166 -24.31 34.97 -11.11
C THR A 166 -23.16 34.06 -11.47
N ASP A 167 -22.01 34.30 -10.88
CA ASP A 167 -20.86 33.40 -10.88
C ASP A 167 -20.54 33.02 -9.43
N SER A 168 -20.62 31.74 -9.11
CA SER A 168 -20.43 31.26 -7.73
C SER A 168 -18.94 31.05 -7.43
N PRO A 169 -18.52 31.11 -6.15
CA PRO A 169 -17.13 30.83 -5.79
C PRO A 169 -16.66 29.46 -6.28
N THR A 170 -15.45 29.40 -6.83
CA THR A 170 -14.93 28.17 -7.45
C THR A 170 -14.49 27.12 -6.44
N CYS A 171 -13.93 27.56 -5.30
CA CYS A 171 -13.47 26.70 -4.21
C CYS A 171 -14.10 27.13 -2.88
N ALA A 172 -14.15 26.20 -1.92
CA ALA A 172 -14.59 26.52 -0.57
C ALA A 172 -13.70 27.60 0.06
N GLY A 173 -14.32 28.68 0.55
CA GLY A 173 -13.67 29.85 1.13
C GLY A 173 -13.17 30.88 0.12
N ASP A 174 -13.33 30.66 -1.19
CA ASP A 174 -12.95 31.65 -2.19
C ASP A 174 -13.92 32.84 -2.20
N ALA A 175 -13.38 34.01 -2.52
CA ALA A 175 -14.15 35.23 -2.72
C ALA A 175 -14.03 35.71 -4.17
N ASN A 176 -14.15 34.81 -5.15
CA ASN A 176 -14.05 35.12 -6.57
C ASN A 176 -15.40 35.14 -7.30
N GLY A 177 -16.51 34.95 -6.58
CA GLY A 177 -17.84 35.03 -7.15
C GLY A 177 -18.24 36.45 -7.58
N SER A 178 -19.31 36.54 -8.37
CA SER A 178 -19.89 37.80 -8.80
C SER A 178 -21.41 37.72 -9.01
N ILE A 179 -22.07 38.88 -8.88
CA ILE A 179 -23.47 39.07 -9.24
C ILE A 179 -23.55 40.33 -10.11
N ALA A 180 -24.09 40.22 -11.31
CA ALA A 180 -24.39 41.35 -12.18
C ALA A 180 -25.91 41.48 -12.34
N ILE A 181 -26.43 42.69 -12.19
CA ILE A 181 -27.85 43.00 -12.35
C ILE A 181 -28.06 44.07 -13.40
N THR A 182 -29.12 43.92 -14.19
CA THR A 182 -29.62 44.96 -15.10
C THR A 182 -30.99 45.39 -14.62
N ALA A 183 -31.17 46.67 -14.35
CA ALA A 183 -32.45 47.25 -13.95
C ALA A 183 -33.16 47.90 -15.12
N GLU A 184 -34.48 47.80 -15.15
CA GLU A 184 -35.36 48.43 -16.13
C GLU A 184 -36.40 49.31 -15.42
N GLY A 185 -36.87 50.33 -16.12
CA GLY A 185 -37.82 51.32 -15.59
C GLY A 185 -37.78 52.63 -16.38
N PHE A 186 -38.77 53.50 -16.13
CA PHE A 186 -38.96 54.72 -16.93
C PHE A 186 -38.03 55.89 -16.59
N PHE A 187 -37.29 55.85 -15.47
CA PHE A 187 -36.53 57.00 -14.96
C PHE A 187 -35.02 56.72 -14.75
N PRO A 188 -34.23 56.47 -15.82
CA PRO A 188 -32.78 56.40 -15.72
C PRO A 188 -32.15 57.78 -15.43
N PRO A 189 -30.94 57.86 -14.85
CA PRO A 189 -30.04 56.74 -14.53
C PRO A 189 -30.41 56.00 -13.24
N PHE A 190 -30.07 54.72 -13.17
CA PHE A 190 -30.20 53.91 -11.96
C PHE A 190 -28.90 53.90 -11.16
N SER A 191 -29.02 53.94 -9.83
CA SER A 191 -27.92 53.77 -8.90
C SER A 191 -28.10 52.49 -8.09
N PHE A 192 -27.00 51.82 -7.77
CA PHE A 192 -26.99 50.49 -7.17
C PHE A 192 -26.12 50.50 -5.92
N VAL A 193 -26.67 50.03 -4.79
CA VAL A 193 -25.95 49.88 -3.53
C VAL A 193 -26.23 48.50 -2.94
N TRP A 194 -25.19 47.69 -2.82
CA TRP A 194 -25.27 46.35 -2.25
C TRP A 194 -25.29 46.39 -0.72
N ASN A 195 -25.81 45.35 -0.08
CA ASN A 195 -25.77 45.19 1.38
C ASN A 195 -24.35 45.12 1.95
N THR A 196 -23.34 44.87 1.12
CA THR A 196 -21.92 44.95 1.44
C THR A 196 -21.37 46.38 1.47
N GLY A 197 -22.14 47.36 0.99
CA GLY A 197 -21.73 48.75 0.79
C GLY A 197 -21.07 49.02 -0.57
N ALA A 198 -20.89 48.00 -1.41
CA ALA A 198 -20.38 48.18 -2.78
C ALA A 198 -21.38 48.96 -3.66
N ILE A 199 -20.84 49.74 -4.60
CA ILE A 199 -21.63 50.59 -5.51
C ILE A 199 -21.41 50.09 -6.94
N GLY A 200 -22.49 50.07 -7.73
CA GLY A 200 -22.47 49.66 -9.13
C GLY A 200 -23.36 48.44 -9.41
N SER A 201 -23.68 48.23 -10.68
CA SER A 201 -24.56 47.15 -11.15
C SER A 201 -23.94 45.75 -11.06
N THR A 202 -22.64 45.67 -10.78
CA THR A 202 -21.91 44.41 -10.60
C THR A 202 -21.22 44.39 -9.26
N LEU A 203 -21.46 43.34 -8.49
CA LEU A 203 -20.76 42.99 -7.26
C LEU A 203 -19.78 41.86 -7.59
N THR A 204 -18.48 42.07 -7.36
CA THR A 204 -17.43 41.06 -7.57
C THR A 204 -16.63 40.87 -6.29
N GLY A 205 -15.83 39.79 -6.22
CA GLY A 205 -14.95 39.57 -5.08
C GLY A 205 -15.70 39.04 -3.86
N ILE A 206 -16.76 38.25 -4.08
CA ILE A 206 -17.68 37.78 -3.04
C ILE A 206 -17.65 36.24 -2.92
N GLY A 207 -17.90 35.75 -1.71
CA GLY A 207 -17.90 34.33 -1.35
C GLY A 207 -19.30 33.75 -1.19
N ASP A 208 -19.42 32.62 -0.49
CA ASP A 208 -20.70 32.06 -0.04
C ASP A 208 -21.47 33.08 0.81
N GLY A 209 -22.76 33.26 0.51
CA GLY A 209 -23.57 34.24 1.23
C GLY A 209 -24.80 34.72 0.49
N SER A 210 -25.52 35.62 1.15
CA SER A 210 -26.79 36.19 0.69
C SER A 210 -26.63 37.69 0.43
N TYR A 211 -26.85 38.09 -0.82
CA TYR A 211 -26.63 39.45 -1.30
C TYR A 211 -27.94 40.12 -1.70
N THR A 212 -28.12 41.37 -1.26
CA THR A 212 -29.25 42.22 -1.67
C THR A 212 -28.73 43.51 -2.27
N CYS A 213 -29.42 44.03 -3.26
CA CYS A 213 -29.08 45.30 -3.91
C CYS A 213 -30.23 46.29 -3.78
N THR A 214 -29.92 47.52 -3.38
CA THR A 214 -30.84 48.65 -3.40
C THR A 214 -30.63 49.42 -4.69
N VAL A 215 -31.65 49.44 -5.54
CA VAL A 215 -31.69 50.19 -6.79
C VAL A 215 -32.49 51.46 -6.57
N THR A 216 -31.94 52.62 -6.95
CA THR A 216 -32.64 53.91 -6.87
C THR A 216 -32.66 54.57 -8.23
N ASP A 217 -33.84 55.01 -8.67
CA ASP A 217 -34.02 55.73 -9.94
C ASP A 217 -33.71 57.24 -9.83
N ALA A 218 -33.85 57.97 -10.94
CA ALA A 218 -33.58 59.41 -10.99
C ALA A 218 -34.57 60.27 -10.17
N LEU A 219 -35.76 59.74 -9.85
CA LEU A 219 -36.77 60.40 -9.03
C LEU A 219 -36.60 60.10 -7.53
N GLY A 220 -35.65 59.23 -7.16
CA GLY A 220 -35.39 58.84 -5.78
C GLY A 220 -36.29 57.70 -5.29
N GLN A 221 -37.01 57.01 -6.19
CA GLN A 221 -37.75 55.80 -5.85
C GLN A 221 -36.78 54.65 -5.60
N ILE A 222 -37.00 53.90 -4.53
CA ILE A 222 -36.13 52.82 -4.08
C ILE A 222 -36.80 51.47 -4.32
N PHE A 223 -36.07 50.54 -4.94
CA PHE A 223 -36.41 49.13 -5.11
C PHE A 223 -35.31 48.27 -4.49
N THR A 224 -35.66 47.25 -3.69
CA THR A 224 -34.69 46.31 -3.13
C THR A 224 -34.81 44.97 -3.84
N PHE A 225 -33.74 44.57 -4.52
CA PHE A 225 -33.60 43.28 -5.19
C PHE A 225 -32.87 42.27 -4.31
N GLY A 226 -33.29 41.00 -4.40
CA GLY A 226 -32.69 39.87 -3.67
C GLY A 226 -33.56 39.35 -2.52
N PRO A 227 -33.02 38.41 -1.70
CA PRO A 227 -31.63 37.96 -1.69
C PRO A 227 -31.26 37.05 -2.86
N VAL A 228 -30.04 37.23 -3.39
CA VAL A 228 -29.34 36.25 -4.25
C VAL A 228 -28.37 35.49 -3.37
N SER A 229 -28.49 34.15 -3.33
CA SER A 229 -27.57 33.29 -2.61
C SER A 229 -26.52 32.72 -3.55
N LEU A 230 -25.25 32.97 -3.26
CA LEU A 230 -24.15 32.22 -3.85
C LEU A 230 -23.80 31.07 -2.91
N GLN A 231 -23.56 29.88 -3.48
CA GLN A 231 -23.15 28.70 -2.75
C GLN A 231 -21.79 28.21 -3.28
N GLU A 232 -20.83 28.05 -2.38
CA GLU A 232 -19.54 27.43 -2.70
C GLU A 232 -19.62 25.89 -2.63
N PRO A 233 -18.72 25.16 -3.33
CA PRO A 233 -18.65 23.71 -3.19
C PRO A 233 -18.21 23.31 -1.78
N SER A 234 -18.51 22.07 -1.37
CA SER A 234 -17.97 21.51 -0.12
C SER A 234 -16.43 21.55 -0.12
N PRO A 235 -15.76 21.77 1.03
CA PRO A 235 -14.30 21.77 1.11
C PRO A 235 -13.69 20.48 0.58
N LEU A 236 -12.61 20.59 -0.21
CA LEU A 236 -11.84 19.44 -0.66
C LEU A 236 -11.03 18.88 0.52
N LEU A 237 -11.30 17.63 0.88
CA LEU A 237 -10.64 16.90 1.95
C LEU A 237 -9.81 15.75 1.35
N LEU A 238 -8.65 15.50 1.95
CA LEU A 238 -7.74 14.44 1.54
C LEU A 238 -7.16 13.75 2.78
N GLU A 239 -7.34 12.43 2.85
CA GLU A 239 -6.70 11.55 3.80
C GLU A 239 -5.85 10.52 3.03
N VAL A 240 -4.64 10.26 3.52
CA VAL A 240 -3.76 9.23 2.97
C VAL A 240 -3.24 8.38 4.12
N ALA A 241 -3.46 7.08 4.05
CA ALA A 241 -2.96 6.14 5.06
C ALA A 241 -1.46 5.86 4.83
N ASP A 242 -0.70 5.76 5.92
CA ASP A 242 0.67 5.24 5.90
C ASP A 242 0.70 3.77 5.43
N GLY A 243 1.83 3.38 4.82
CA GLY A 243 2.06 2.04 4.28
C GLY A 243 3.29 1.37 4.90
N LEU A 244 3.45 0.08 4.58
CA LEU A 244 4.61 -0.72 4.96
C LEU A 244 5.25 -1.33 3.71
N ASP A 245 6.57 -1.20 3.59
CA ASP A 245 7.36 -1.96 2.62
C ASP A 245 7.80 -3.29 3.26
N THR A 246 7.03 -4.32 2.94
CA THR A 246 7.21 -5.66 3.51
C THR A 246 8.45 -6.32 2.95
N CYS A 247 9.30 -6.86 3.84
CA CYS A 247 10.58 -7.49 3.51
C CYS A 247 11.56 -6.55 2.77
N ASN A 248 11.35 -5.23 2.84
CA ASN A 248 12.07 -4.23 2.03
C ASN A 248 12.06 -4.58 0.53
N ALA A 249 10.94 -5.12 0.04
CA ALA A 249 10.82 -5.60 -1.34
C ALA A 249 10.47 -4.47 -2.33
N GLY A 250 10.25 -3.24 -1.85
CA GLY A 250 9.69 -2.16 -2.65
C GLY A 250 8.24 -2.42 -3.03
N LEU A 251 7.46 -3.06 -2.15
CA LEU A 251 6.07 -3.46 -2.41
C LEU A 251 5.05 -2.68 -1.56
N GLY A 252 5.46 -1.55 -0.99
CA GLY A 252 4.59 -0.67 -0.23
C GLY A 252 3.40 -0.16 -1.05
N LEU A 253 2.28 0.03 -0.36
CA LEU A 253 1.02 0.52 -0.89
C LEU A 253 0.57 1.74 -0.06
N LEU A 254 0.19 2.81 -0.74
CA LEU A 254 -0.53 3.94 -0.16
C LEU A 254 -1.89 4.08 -0.85
N ALA A 255 -2.90 4.39 -0.05
CA ALA A 255 -4.27 4.61 -0.52
C ALA A 255 -4.77 5.97 -0.03
N ALA A 256 -5.32 6.75 -0.96
CA ALA A 256 -5.92 8.04 -0.70
C ALA A 256 -7.45 7.94 -0.65
N VAL A 257 -8.06 8.72 0.24
CA VAL A 257 -9.50 8.96 0.30
C VAL A 257 -9.74 10.45 0.12
N VAL A 258 -10.54 10.79 -0.89
CA VAL A 258 -10.90 12.17 -1.22
C VAL A 258 -12.39 12.37 -0.95
N ASP A 259 -12.74 13.50 -0.36
CA ASP A 259 -14.14 13.92 -0.14
C ASP A 259 -14.30 15.42 -0.45
N GLY A 260 -15.52 15.84 -0.79
CA GLY A 260 -15.85 17.22 -1.16
C GLY A 260 -15.21 17.73 -2.47
N GLY A 261 -15.12 19.05 -2.66
CA GLY A 261 -14.72 19.67 -3.93
C GLY A 261 -15.66 19.38 -5.11
N THR A 262 -15.19 19.65 -6.34
CA THR A 262 -15.95 19.45 -7.59
C THR A 262 -15.31 18.36 -8.46
N PRO A 263 -15.90 17.15 -8.57
CA PRO A 263 -15.38 16.09 -9.44
C PRO A 263 -15.36 16.48 -10.94
N PRO A 264 -14.49 15.87 -11.77
CA PRO A 264 -13.51 14.84 -11.45
C PRO A 264 -12.25 15.37 -10.76
N TYR A 265 -11.51 14.48 -10.09
CA TYR A 265 -10.22 14.79 -9.46
C TYR A 265 -9.03 14.31 -10.30
N ASN A 266 -7.94 15.07 -10.25
CA ASN A 266 -6.64 14.70 -10.79
C ASN A 266 -5.66 14.44 -9.64
N TYR A 267 -4.92 13.35 -9.72
CA TYR A 267 -4.02 12.88 -8.66
C TYR A 267 -2.58 12.92 -9.16
N SER A 268 -1.69 13.52 -8.39
CA SER A 268 -0.27 13.62 -8.70
C SER A 268 0.56 13.24 -7.47
N TRP A 269 1.10 12.02 -7.49
CA TRP A 269 2.05 11.56 -6.48
C TRP A 269 3.47 12.03 -6.82
N THR A 270 4.31 12.28 -5.80
CA THR A 270 5.74 12.58 -6.00
C THR A 270 6.52 11.47 -6.71
N HIS A 271 6.03 10.23 -6.61
CA HIS A 271 6.58 9.07 -7.32
C HIS A 271 6.08 8.92 -8.77
N GLY A 272 5.15 9.77 -9.22
CA GLY A 272 4.61 9.75 -10.58
C GLY A 272 3.47 8.77 -10.82
N ALA A 273 2.91 8.16 -9.77
CA ALA A 273 1.66 7.40 -9.89
C ALA A 273 0.49 8.34 -10.21
N GLU A 274 -0.47 7.84 -10.99
CA GLU A 274 -1.72 8.51 -11.32
C GLU A 274 -2.88 7.73 -10.67
N GLY A 275 -3.76 8.43 -9.96
CA GLY A 275 -4.92 7.87 -9.25
C GLY A 275 -4.77 7.77 -7.73
N GLU A 276 -5.78 7.17 -7.09
CA GLU A 276 -5.93 7.05 -5.63
C GLU A 276 -4.94 6.09 -4.97
N LEU A 277 -4.37 5.16 -5.74
CA LEU A 277 -3.46 4.13 -5.25
C LEU A 277 -2.05 4.37 -5.78
N ALA A 278 -1.07 4.37 -4.87
CA ALA A 278 0.36 4.32 -5.22
C ALA A 278 0.94 2.98 -4.73
N GLN A 279 1.56 2.24 -5.66
CA GLN A 279 2.02 0.86 -5.46
C GLN A 279 3.52 0.74 -5.79
N ASN A 280 4.12 -0.37 -5.36
CA ASN A 280 5.54 -0.69 -5.57
C ASN A 280 6.47 0.38 -4.97
N LEU A 281 6.14 0.80 -3.75
CA LEU A 281 6.86 1.83 -3.04
C LEU A 281 7.88 1.22 -2.09
N SER A 282 9.12 1.71 -2.15
CA SER A 282 10.11 1.46 -1.12
C SER A 282 9.86 2.34 0.10
N GLU A 283 10.63 2.13 1.18
CA GLU A 283 10.60 3.06 2.31
C GLU A 283 10.80 4.52 1.88
N GLY A 284 10.02 5.43 2.45
CA GLY A 284 10.09 6.84 2.08
C GLY A 284 8.86 7.65 2.44
N ILE A 285 8.92 8.94 2.10
CA ILE A 285 7.81 9.88 2.26
C ILE A 285 7.30 10.23 0.87
N TYR A 286 6.00 10.07 0.68
CA TYR A 286 5.30 10.34 -0.57
C TYR A 286 4.27 11.43 -0.35
N THR A 287 4.25 12.40 -1.25
CA THR A 287 3.26 13.48 -1.23
C THR A 287 2.29 13.26 -2.38
N LEU A 288 1.00 13.28 -2.07
CA LEU A 288 -0.07 13.32 -3.04
C LEU A 288 -0.60 14.75 -3.10
N GLN A 289 -0.69 15.30 -4.31
CA GLN A 289 -1.51 16.47 -4.61
C GLN A 289 -2.77 16.02 -5.35
N VAL A 290 -3.93 16.45 -4.87
CA VAL A 290 -5.22 16.27 -5.53
C VAL A 290 -5.74 17.63 -5.97
N THR A 291 -6.16 17.71 -7.23
CA THR A 291 -6.78 18.91 -7.81
C THR A 291 -8.14 18.55 -8.40
N ASP A 292 -9.17 19.33 -8.08
CA ASP A 292 -10.53 19.11 -8.58
C ASP A 292 -10.79 19.80 -9.95
N ALA A 293 -12.00 19.69 -10.49
CA ALA A 293 -12.37 20.24 -11.79
C ALA A 293 -12.35 21.77 -11.85
N ASN A 294 -12.44 22.44 -10.69
CA ASN A 294 -12.40 23.89 -10.54
C ASN A 294 -10.97 24.41 -10.27
N ASN A 295 -9.97 23.53 -10.32
CA ASN A 295 -8.56 23.80 -9.98
C ASN A 295 -8.30 24.08 -8.49
N CYS A 296 -9.19 23.65 -7.60
CA CYS A 296 -8.94 23.65 -6.16
C CYS A 296 -7.99 22.51 -5.82
N SER A 297 -6.90 22.79 -5.10
CA SER A 297 -5.87 21.77 -4.81
C SER A 297 -5.58 21.61 -3.32
N ILE A 298 -5.40 20.38 -2.89
CA ILE A 298 -4.93 20.00 -1.55
C ILE A 298 -3.77 19.01 -1.67
N SER A 299 -2.86 19.01 -0.71
CA SER A 299 -1.78 18.03 -0.63
C SER A 299 -1.70 17.38 0.74
N ALA A 300 -1.37 16.10 0.75
CA ALA A 300 -1.10 15.33 1.97
C ALA A 300 0.17 14.49 1.80
N ASN A 301 0.85 14.25 2.91
CA ASN A 301 2.01 13.35 2.96
C ASN A 301 1.59 12.04 3.60
N ALA A 302 2.15 10.94 3.12
CA ALA A 302 2.13 9.65 3.78
C ALA A 302 3.51 9.01 3.71
N THR A 303 3.78 8.09 4.61
CA THR A 303 5.05 7.41 4.74
C THR A 303 4.89 5.94 4.47
N VAL A 304 5.87 5.37 3.79
CA VAL A 304 6.06 3.92 3.71
C VAL A 304 7.22 3.60 4.63
N GLN A 305 6.96 2.83 5.69
CA GLN A 305 7.99 2.40 6.62
C GLN A 305 8.58 1.06 6.16
N ALA A 306 9.90 0.89 6.29
CA ALA A 306 10.54 -0.40 6.08
C ALA A 306 10.11 -1.40 7.16
N SER A 307 9.75 -2.61 6.74
CA SER A 307 9.60 -3.78 7.62
C SER A 307 10.60 -4.83 7.14
N PRO A 308 11.88 -4.76 7.56
CA PRO A 308 12.86 -5.77 7.19
C PRO A 308 12.42 -7.14 7.70
N GLY A 309 12.83 -8.19 6.97
CA GLY A 309 12.61 -9.57 7.40
C GLY A 309 13.36 -9.91 8.70
N PRO A 310 13.14 -11.12 9.24
CA PRO A 310 13.86 -11.57 10.43
C PRO A 310 15.35 -11.72 10.14
N ASP A 311 16.18 -11.48 11.15
CA ASP A 311 17.58 -11.87 11.23
C ASP A 311 17.75 -12.81 12.44
N ILE A 312 18.86 -13.55 12.50
CA ILE A 312 19.09 -14.55 13.56
C ILE A 312 20.44 -14.36 14.24
N ILE A 313 20.43 -14.57 15.56
CA ILE A 313 21.61 -14.70 16.40
C ILE A 313 21.68 -16.15 16.89
N TRP A 314 22.81 -16.79 16.60
CA TRP A 314 23.07 -18.18 16.97
C TRP A 314 23.60 -18.28 18.40
N GLN A 315 22.86 -18.94 19.27
CA GLN A 315 23.35 -19.42 20.56
C GLN A 315 23.56 -20.93 20.46
N LYS A 316 24.78 -21.41 20.66
CA LYS A 316 25.10 -22.82 20.40
C LYS A 316 26.12 -23.38 21.39
N GLU A 317 25.95 -24.65 21.70
CA GLU A 317 26.88 -25.45 22.49
C GLU A 317 27.18 -26.74 21.74
N GLY A 318 28.45 -26.98 21.42
CA GLY A 318 28.87 -28.17 20.70
C GLY A 318 28.89 -29.42 21.59
N PRO A 319 28.95 -30.62 21.01
CA PRO A 319 29.11 -31.85 21.78
C PRO A 319 30.32 -31.83 22.71
N PHE A 320 30.19 -32.42 23.90
CA PHE A 320 31.28 -32.43 24.89
C PHE A 320 32.42 -33.37 24.50
N CYS A 321 32.10 -34.46 23.80
CA CYS A 321 33.05 -35.45 23.33
C CYS A 321 33.11 -35.52 21.80
N PHE A 322 34.25 -35.93 21.25
CA PHE A 322 34.35 -36.24 19.83
C PHE A 322 33.37 -37.35 19.45
N GLY A 323 32.46 -37.07 18.51
CA GLY A 323 31.41 -37.99 18.10
C GLY A 323 30.22 -38.06 19.07
N GLY A 324 30.14 -37.16 20.05
CA GLY A 324 28.96 -36.98 20.89
C GLY A 324 27.78 -36.41 20.11
N GLU A 325 26.59 -36.57 20.67
CA GLU A 325 25.30 -36.09 20.11
C GLU A 325 24.59 -35.21 21.14
N ASP A 326 25.30 -34.56 22.05
CA ASP A 326 24.76 -33.75 23.15
C ASP A 326 24.85 -32.24 22.88
N GLY A 327 25.12 -31.85 21.63
CA GLY A 327 25.13 -30.46 21.22
C GLY A 327 23.72 -29.85 21.15
N SER A 328 23.64 -28.52 21.22
CA SER A 328 22.40 -27.77 21.10
C SER A 328 22.58 -26.44 20.37
N ILE A 329 21.49 -25.98 19.76
CA ILE A 329 21.40 -24.66 19.14
C ILE A 329 20.07 -24.01 19.53
N GLU A 330 20.12 -22.77 20.01
CA GLU A 330 19.01 -21.88 20.30
C GLU A 330 19.14 -20.61 19.44
N ILE A 331 18.01 -20.09 18.98
CA ILE A 331 17.95 -18.94 18.09
C ILE A 331 17.26 -17.78 18.78
N GLU A 332 17.93 -16.65 18.80
CA GLU A 332 17.32 -15.35 19.06
C GLU A 332 17.07 -14.65 17.73
N THR A 333 15.87 -14.13 17.51
CA THR A 333 15.54 -13.33 16.31
C THR A 333 15.65 -11.85 16.58
N GLU A 334 16.24 -11.12 15.63
CA GLU A 334 16.20 -9.65 15.57
C GLU A 334 15.40 -9.21 14.34
N GLY A 335 14.60 -8.14 14.47
CA GLY A 335 13.74 -7.69 13.38
C GLY A 335 12.59 -8.66 13.05
N GLY A 336 11.97 -8.49 11.88
CA GLY A 336 10.78 -9.24 11.46
C GLY A 336 9.54 -9.00 12.33
N VAL A 337 8.40 -9.59 11.92
CA VAL A 337 7.13 -9.46 12.65
C VAL A 337 6.63 -10.81 13.18
N PRO A 338 6.43 -10.98 14.50
CA PRO A 338 5.95 -12.23 15.06
C PRO A 338 4.49 -12.53 14.67
N PRO A 339 4.05 -13.81 14.68
CA PRO A 339 4.83 -15.00 15.05
C PRO A 339 5.83 -15.45 13.98
N PHE A 340 6.92 -16.08 14.43
CA PHE A 340 7.91 -16.71 13.56
C PHE A 340 7.64 -18.20 13.36
N SER A 341 8.00 -18.71 12.18
CA SER A 341 8.05 -20.13 11.86
C SER A 341 9.47 -20.53 11.47
N TRP A 342 9.85 -21.74 11.86
CA TRP A 342 11.22 -22.24 11.77
C TRP A 342 11.23 -23.49 10.89
N LEU A 343 12.26 -23.64 10.07
CA LEU A 343 12.50 -24.86 9.31
C LEU A 343 13.98 -25.16 9.30
N TRP A 344 14.38 -26.13 10.10
CA TRP A 344 15.74 -26.63 10.18
C TRP A 344 16.06 -27.64 9.07
N SER A 345 17.35 -27.79 8.72
CA SER A 345 17.82 -28.86 7.84
C SER A 345 17.52 -30.27 8.37
N THR A 346 17.29 -30.40 9.68
CA THR A 346 16.86 -31.63 10.35
C THR A 346 15.36 -31.92 10.16
N GLY A 347 14.58 -30.92 9.74
CA GLY A 347 13.12 -30.98 9.62
C GLY A 347 12.36 -30.50 10.86
N GLU A 348 13.06 -30.10 11.93
CA GLU A 348 12.47 -29.52 13.13
C GLU A 348 11.91 -28.11 12.86
N ASP A 349 10.94 -27.67 13.68
CA ASP A 349 10.17 -26.42 13.49
C ASP A 349 10.12 -25.51 14.74
N SER A 350 11.05 -25.68 15.68
CA SER A 350 11.20 -24.87 16.90
C SER A 350 12.34 -23.86 16.81
N GLY A 351 12.32 -22.84 17.69
CA GLY A 351 13.42 -21.87 17.84
C GLY A 351 14.69 -22.43 18.48
N SER A 352 14.66 -23.68 18.94
CA SER A 352 15.82 -24.40 19.46
C SER A 352 15.79 -25.87 19.09
N ILE A 353 16.96 -26.48 18.92
CA ILE A 353 17.17 -27.90 18.62
C ILE A 353 18.27 -28.45 19.53
N GLN A 354 18.12 -29.71 19.96
CA GLN A 354 18.99 -30.39 20.93
C GLN A 354 19.38 -31.76 20.38
N ASP A 355 20.21 -32.48 21.14
CA ASP A 355 20.71 -33.82 20.83
C ASP A 355 21.43 -33.88 19.46
N LEU A 356 22.30 -32.90 19.23
CA LEU A 356 22.95 -32.68 17.93
C LEU A 356 24.41 -33.18 17.92
N PRO A 357 24.83 -33.96 16.91
CA PRO A 357 26.25 -34.13 16.62
C PRO A 357 26.87 -32.87 16.02
N ALA A 358 28.20 -32.79 16.00
CA ALA A 358 28.91 -31.76 15.24
C ALA A 358 28.56 -31.86 13.75
N GLY A 359 28.35 -30.71 13.12
CA GLY A 359 27.86 -30.63 11.75
C GLY A 359 27.48 -29.21 11.34
N THR A 360 26.98 -29.07 10.12
CA THR A 360 26.45 -27.80 9.61
C THR A 360 24.92 -27.86 9.61
N TYR A 361 24.30 -26.88 10.26
CA TYR A 361 22.84 -26.77 10.37
C TYR A 361 22.38 -25.53 9.62
N SER A 362 21.41 -25.70 8.71
CA SER A 362 20.77 -24.57 8.04
C SER A 362 19.38 -24.34 8.61
N LEU A 363 19.02 -23.07 8.79
CA LEU A 363 17.73 -22.65 9.29
C LEU A 363 17.09 -21.69 8.29
N THR A 364 15.81 -21.90 8.01
CA THR A 364 14.93 -20.91 7.40
C THR A 364 13.98 -20.37 8.46
N VAL A 365 13.99 -19.06 8.68
CA VAL A 365 13.03 -18.35 9.54
C VAL A 365 12.07 -17.57 8.67
N THR A 366 10.77 -17.70 8.91
CA THR A 366 9.74 -16.92 8.22
C THR A 366 8.88 -16.19 9.23
N ASP A 367 8.70 -14.89 9.03
CA ASP A 367 7.87 -14.06 9.90
C ASP A 367 6.38 -14.04 9.47
N ALA A 368 5.54 -13.31 10.20
CA ALA A 368 4.09 -13.24 9.97
C ALA A 368 3.71 -12.60 8.63
N TYR A 369 4.59 -11.79 8.05
CA TYR A 369 4.39 -11.18 6.74
C TYR A 369 4.99 -12.01 5.59
N GLY A 370 5.56 -13.17 5.90
CA GLY A 370 6.11 -14.09 4.91
C GLY A 370 7.56 -13.75 4.51
N CYS A 371 8.24 -12.87 5.24
CA CYS A 371 9.65 -12.58 4.99
C CYS A 371 10.51 -13.74 5.44
N THR A 372 11.29 -14.30 4.51
CA THR A 372 12.15 -15.46 4.76
C THR A 372 13.61 -15.06 4.89
N PHE A 373 14.29 -15.58 5.90
CA PHE A 373 15.73 -15.49 6.06
C PHE A 373 16.33 -16.90 6.16
N VAL A 374 17.41 -17.15 5.41
CA VAL A 374 18.09 -18.45 5.38
C VAL A 374 19.55 -18.25 5.76
N SER A 375 20.00 -19.00 6.75
CA SER A 375 21.38 -18.96 7.21
C SER A 375 21.85 -20.35 7.66
N GLN A 376 23.15 -20.53 7.75
CA GLN A 376 23.80 -21.79 8.12
C GLN A 376 24.87 -21.53 9.16
N GLU A 377 25.02 -22.47 10.08
CA GLU A 377 26.00 -22.39 11.15
C GLU A 377 26.68 -23.74 11.38
N GLN A 378 27.96 -23.71 11.74
CA GLN A 378 28.73 -24.91 12.02
C GLN A 378 28.81 -25.17 13.53
N LEU A 379 28.30 -26.32 13.96
CA LEU A 379 28.48 -26.83 15.30
C LEU A 379 29.80 -27.63 15.36
N LEU A 380 30.70 -27.23 16.25
CA LEU A 380 32.02 -27.84 16.43
C LEU A 380 32.00 -28.84 17.59
N GLN A 381 32.94 -29.77 17.59
CA GLN A 381 33.23 -30.71 18.69
C GLN A 381 34.74 -30.68 18.98
N PRO A 382 35.21 -31.17 20.15
CA PRO A 382 36.65 -31.28 20.42
C PRO A 382 37.32 -32.32 19.53
N ASP A 383 38.65 -32.28 19.46
CA ASP A 383 39.45 -33.30 18.78
C ASP A 383 39.35 -34.66 19.48
N SER A 384 39.42 -35.74 18.71
CA SER A 384 39.35 -37.11 19.25
C SER A 384 40.45 -37.36 20.28
N LEU A 385 40.06 -37.83 21.47
CA LEU A 385 40.99 -38.26 22.50
C LEU A 385 41.78 -39.49 22.02
N ALA A 386 43.09 -39.39 22.00
CA ALA A 386 44.01 -40.45 21.61
C ALA A 386 45.21 -40.51 22.57
N VAL A 387 45.81 -41.70 22.71
CA VAL A 387 47.05 -41.90 23.47
C VAL A 387 48.14 -42.49 22.59
N SER A 388 49.38 -42.16 22.91
CA SER A 388 50.56 -42.81 22.37
C SER A 388 51.51 -43.18 23.51
N PHE A 389 52.16 -44.33 23.37
CA PHE A 389 53.06 -44.88 24.37
C PHE A 389 54.50 -44.93 23.85
N GLU A 390 55.44 -44.51 24.70
CA GLU A 390 56.86 -44.81 24.55
C GLU A 390 57.24 -45.82 25.65
N VAL A 391 57.79 -46.96 25.24
CA VAL A 391 58.00 -48.12 26.14
C VAL A 391 59.48 -48.43 26.26
N GLU A 392 59.96 -48.47 27.50
CA GLU A 392 61.25 -49.04 27.86
C GLU A 392 61.06 -50.47 28.37
N PRO A 393 61.75 -51.48 27.80
CA PRO A 393 61.63 -52.88 28.22
C PRO A 393 61.99 -53.10 29.70
N ALA A 394 61.36 -54.10 30.32
CA ALA A 394 61.71 -54.52 31.67
C ALA A 394 63.05 -55.28 31.67
N THR A 395 64.01 -54.83 32.49
CA THR A 395 65.27 -55.56 32.69
C THR A 395 65.14 -56.50 33.90
N GLY A 396 64.91 -57.80 33.65
CA GLY A 396 64.63 -58.78 34.71
C GLY A 396 63.20 -58.72 35.26
N LEU A 397 62.98 -59.03 36.54
CA LEU A 397 61.63 -59.16 37.11
C LEU A 397 60.86 -57.83 37.30
N SER A 398 61.54 -56.68 37.28
CA SER A 398 60.94 -55.35 37.44
C SER A 398 61.89 -54.32 36.86
N GLY A 399 61.43 -53.42 35.99
CA GLY A 399 62.29 -52.37 35.44
C GLY A 399 61.79 -51.70 34.16
N GLY A 400 60.63 -52.10 33.64
CA GLY A 400 60.05 -51.50 32.45
C GLY A 400 59.42 -50.16 32.78
N ASN A 401 59.37 -49.26 31.80
CA ASN A 401 58.72 -47.96 31.94
C ASN A 401 57.80 -47.70 30.75
N VAL A 402 56.67 -47.05 30.99
CA VAL A 402 55.75 -46.57 29.95
C VAL A 402 55.57 -45.08 30.16
N PHE A 403 55.92 -44.30 29.12
CA PHE A 403 55.63 -42.88 29.04
C PHE A 403 54.42 -42.65 28.14
N THR A 404 53.40 -42.00 28.68
CA THR A 404 52.14 -41.75 27.97
C THR A 404 52.07 -40.31 27.50
N THR A 405 51.73 -40.11 26.23
CA THR A 405 51.35 -38.80 25.70
C THR A 405 49.91 -38.85 25.21
N VAL A 406 49.09 -37.92 25.68
CA VAL A 406 47.69 -37.74 25.24
C VAL A 406 47.66 -36.70 24.12
N ILE A 407 46.86 -36.95 23.09
CA ILE A 407 46.62 -36.08 21.94
C ILE A 407 45.10 -35.86 21.82
N GLY A 408 44.66 -34.62 21.56
CA GLY A 408 43.23 -34.27 21.49
C GLY A 408 42.55 -34.26 22.86
N GLY A 409 41.21 -34.29 22.87
CA GLY A 409 40.38 -34.17 24.07
C GLY A 409 40.47 -32.81 24.79
N THR A 410 39.77 -32.71 25.91
CA THR A 410 39.70 -31.49 26.74
C THR A 410 40.53 -31.64 28.03
N PRO A 411 41.65 -30.92 28.21
CA PRO A 411 42.45 -31.02 29.44
C PRO A 411 41.76 -30.40 30.67
N PRO A 412 42.10 -30.81 31.91
CA PRO A 412 43.09 -31.83 32.30
C PRO A 412 42.68 -33.28 32.04
N PHE A 413 43.65 -34.19 32.04
CA PHE A 413 43.45 -35.63 31.86
C PHE A 413 43.66 -36.40 33.18
N PHE A 414 42.82 -37.39 33.41
CA PHE A 414 42.87 -38.33 34.51
C PHE A 414 43.23 -39.72 33.99
N TYR A 415 44.16 -40.39 34.67
CA TYR A 415 44.69 -41.68 34.26
C TYR A 415 44.26 -42.73 35.26
N GLU A 416 43.89 -43.92 34.77
CA GLU A 416 43.65 -45.11 35.57
C GLU A 416 44.23 -46.32 34.86
N TRP A 417 45.29 -46.88 35.43
CA TRP A 417 45.86 -48.14 34.99
C TRP A 417 45.13 -49.30 35.68
N GLY A 418 44.70 -50.28 34.87
CA GLY A 418 44.04 -51.49 35.35
C GLY A 418 45.01 -52.59 35.82
N ASP A 419 44.49 -53.81 36.01
CA ASP A 419 45.27 -55.01 36.30
C ASP A 419 46.44 -55.15 35.28
N PRO A 420 47.71 -55.31 35.74
CA PRO A 420 48.13 -55.64 37.10
C PRO A 420 48.53 -54.47 38.01
N VAL A 421 48.45 -53.22 37.55
CA VAL A 421 48.97 -52.06 38.29
C VAL A 421 47.90 -50.98 38.42
N TRP A 422 47.28 -50.91 39.60
CA TRP A 422 46.28 -49.90 39.96
C TRP A 422 46.97 -48.56 40.29
N GLN A 423 47.23 -47.74 39.27
CA GLN A 423 47.89 -46.43 39.41
C GLN A 423 47.14 -45.33 38.64
N THR A 424 47.31 -44.08 39.09
CA THR A 424 46.63 -42.90 38.51
C THR A 424 47.58 -41.85 37.95
N THR A 425 48.83 -42.22 37.70
CA THR A 425 49.82 -41.36 37.07
C THR A 425 49.84 -41.58 35.56
N ALA A 426 50.19 -40.55 34.79
CA ALA A 426 50.32 -40.66 33.33
C ALA A 426 51.30 -41.76 32.91
N ASN A 427 52.41 -41.90 33.64
CA ASN A 427 53.47 -42.84 33.35
C ASN A 427 53.47 -43.98 34.37
N LEU A 428 53.80 -45.19 33.91
CA LEU A 428 54.14 -46.33 34.76
C LEU A 428 55.65 -46.49 34.78
N LEU A 429 56.22 -46.67 35.97
CA LEU A 429 57.67 -46.82 36.16
C LEU A 429 57.96 -48.09 36.96
N GLN A 430 59.08 -48.74 36.64
CA GLN A 430 59.58 -49.93 37.35
C GLN A 430 58.59 -51.11 37.39
N ILE A 431 57.88 -51.31 36.28
CA ILE A 431 56.88 -52.37 36.13
C ILE A 431 57.48 -53.65 35.56
N GLU A 432 56.77 -54.76 35.75
CA GLU A 432 57.12 -56.05 35.16
C GLU A 432 56.78 -56.05 33.65
N MET A 433 57.21 -57.10 32.95
CA MET A 433 56.73 -57.34 31.59
C MET A 433 55.27 -57.78 31.60
N GLY A 434 54.49 -57.33 30.62
CA GLY A 434 53.07 -57.66 30.54
C GLY A 434 52.27 -56.65 29.73
N THR A 435 50.96 -56.90 29.66
CA THR A 435 50.00 -55.99 29.06
C THR A 435 49.44 -55.06 30.12
N TYR A 436 49.47 -53.77 29.87
CA TYR A 436 48.93 -52.74 30.75
C TYR A 436 47.80 -52.02 30.04
N THR A 437 46.62 -51.99 30.66
CA THR A 437 45.45 -51.26 30.15
C THR A 437 45.37 -49.91 30.83
N LEU A 438 45.32 -48.85 30.04
CA LEU A 438 45.12 -47.48 30.49
C LEU A 438 43.71 -47.01 30.12
N THR A 439 43.00 -46.48 31.10
CA THR A 439 41.82 -45.65 30.90
C THR A 439 42.22 -44.19 31.09
N VAL A 440 42.00 -43.36 30.07
CA VAL A 440 42.15 -41.91 30.16
C VAL A 440 40.76 -41.28 30.12
N THR A 441 40.47 -40.46 31.12
CA THR A 441 39.27 -39.62 31.16
C THR A 441 39.69 -38.16 31.07
N ASP A 442 39.09 -37.39 30.17
CA ASP A 442 39.36 -35.96 30.05
C ASP A 442 38.44 -35.10 30.94
N ALA A 443 38.58 -33.78 30.91
CA ALA A 443 37.78 -32.88 31.74
C ALA A 443 36.32 -32.73 31.30
N ALA A 444 36.00 -33.18 30.08
CA ALA A 444 34.65 -33.27 29.55
C ALA A 444 34.02 -34.66 29.82
N GLU A 445 34.67 -35.48 30.65
CA GLU A 445 34.27 -36.85 31.01
C GLU A 445 34.29 -37.84 29.82
N CYS A 446 35.05 -37.52 28.76
CA CYS A 446 35.25 -38.42 27.63
C CYS A 446 36.27 -39.51 27.99
N ILE A 447 35.94 -40.78 27.72
CA ILE A 447 36.73 -41.93 28.13
C ILE A 447 37.37 -42.62 26.92
N LEU A 448 38.69 -42.83 26.99
CA LEU A 448 39.45 -43.68 26.08
C LEU A 448 40.06 -44.83 26.87
N VAL A 449 39.94 -46.06 26.36
CA VAL A 449 40.63 -47.24 26.88
C VAL A 449 41.58 -47.75 25.81
N ASP A 450 42.87 -47.88 26.15
CA ASP A 450 43.89 -48.47 25.29
C ASP A 450 44.82 -49.38 26.09
N SER A 451 45.63 -50.20 25.41
CA SER A 451 46.56 -51.12 26.06
C SER A 451 47.94 -51.09 25.41
N VAL A 452 48.96 -51.28 26.24
CA VAL A 452 50.36 -51.32 25.82
C VAL A 452 51.04 -52.58 26.33
N GLN A 453 51.92 -53.15 25.51
CA GLN A 453 52.77 -54.29 25.89
C GLN A 453 54.13 -53.78 26.36
N VAL A 454 54.54 -54.21 27.55
CA VAL A 454 55.90 -54.01 28.07
C VAL A 454 56.68 -55.31 27.89
N PRO A 455 57.68 -55.34 26.99
CA PRO A 455 58.48 -56.53 26.76
C PRO A 455 59.51 -56.74 27.87
N LEU A 456 59.99 -57.99 28.02
CA LEU A 456 61.14 -58.31 28.86
C LEU A 456 62.44 -58.22 28.04
N GLU A 457 63.42 -57.47 28.53
CA GLU A 457 64.80 -57.49 28.08
C GLU A 457 65.65 -58.38 29.01
N VAL A 458 66.24 -59.45 28.45
CA VAL A 458 67.10 -60.38 29.17
C VAL A 458 68.54 -60.24 28.66
N SER A 459 69.33 -59.37 29.27
CA SER A 459 70.76 -59.31 28.94
C SER A 459 71.52 -60.42 29.66
N THR A 460 72.03 -61.39 28.89
CA THR A 460 73.04 -62.33 29.38
C THR A 460 74.39 -61.94 28.80
N THR A 461 75.32 -61.51 29.63
CA THR A 461 76.72 -61.34 29.21
C THR A 461 77.35 -62.72 29.01
N TRP A 462 77.67 -63.04 27.77
CA TRP A 462 78.50 -64.22 27.46
C TRP A 462 79.94 -63.93 27.90
N ASP A 463 80.45 -64.69 28.86
CA ASP A 463 81.82 -64.52 29.41
C ASP A 463 82.90 -65.27 28.63
N GLY A 464 82.51 -65.98 27.55
CA GLY A 464 83.43 -66.67 26.66
C GLY A 464 83.77 -68.12 27.04
N TRP A 465 83.30 -68.62 28.19
CA TRP A 465 83.72 -69.93 28.71
C TRP A 465 82.63 -71.00 28.71
N GLU A 466 81.36 -70.63 28.49
CA GLU A 466 80.25 -71.58 28.38
C GLU A 466 79.47 -71.41 27.05
N GLU A 467 79.15 -72.52 26.37
CA GLU A 467 78.34 -72.54 25.14
C GLU A 467 76.83 -72.32 25.40
N LYS A 468 76.46 -71.98 26.65
CA LYS A 468 75.09 -71.98 27.13
C LYS A 468 74.79 -70.69 27.89
N ALA A 469 73.71 -70.00 27.51
CA ALA A 469 73.11 -68.96 28.35
C ALA A 469 71.89 -69.54 29.09
N ARG A 470 71.60 -69.04 30.30
CA ARG A 470 70.37 -69.41 31.03
C ARG A 470 69.33 -68.32 30.83
N LEU A 471 68.15 -68.70 30.35
CA LEU A 471 66.96 -67.85 30.37
C LEU A 471 66.19 -68.16 31.65
N PHE A 472 66.28 -67.25 32.62
CA PHE A 472 65.55 -67.36 33.87
C PHE A 472 65.09 -66.00 34.43
N PRO A 473 63.82 -65.89 34.85
CA PRO A 473 62.71 -66.74 34.41
C PRO A 473 62.42 -66.49 32.92
N ASN A 474 61.98 -67.52 32.19
CA ASN A 474 61.43 -67.26 30.86
C ASN A 474 60.12 -66.49 31.02
N PRO A 475 59.97 -65.31 30.43
CA PRO A 475 58.73 -64.59 30.49
C PRO A 475 57.64 -65.40 29.80
N SER A 476 56.54 -65.65 30.50
CA SER A 476 55.33 -66.28 29.99
C SER A 476 54.66 -65.52 28.83
N ALA A 477 55.16 -64.34 28.44
CA ALA A 477 54.48 -63.42 27.53
C ALA A 477 55.39 -62.46 26.74
N GLY A 478 56.71 -62.66 26.71
CA GLY A 478 57.61 -61.80 25.93
C GLY A 478 57.60 -62.17 24.44
N GLU A 479 57.21 -61.25 23.55
CA GLU A 479 57.24 -61.50 22.10
C GLU A 479 58.68 -61.76 21.57
N PHE A 480 59.69 -61.19 22.25
CA PHE A 480 61.10 -61.26 21.88
C PHE A 480 62.02 -61.34 23.09
N VAL A 481 63.14 -62.04 22.93
CA VAL A 481 64.31 -61.97 23.82
C VAL A 481 65.48 -61.39 23.04
N PHE A 482 66.18 -60.43 23.66
CA PHE A 482 67.39 -59.83 23.14
C PHE A 482 68.61 -60.45 23.83
N PHE A 483 69.64 -60.77 23.06
CA PHE A 483 70.93 -61.27 23.54
C PHE A 483 72.00 -60.26 23.18
N GLU A 484 72.79 -59.84 24.16
CA GLU A 484 73.98 -59.04 23.95
C GLU A 484 75.20 -59.93 24.11
N LEU A 485 75.85 -60.24 22.99
CA LEU A 485 77.01 -61.12 22.97
C LEU A 485 78.27 -60.28 22.85
N GLY A 486 79.09 -60.29 23.90
CA GLY A 486 80.36 -59.57 23.91
C GLY A 486 81.39 -60.21 22.95
N GLY A 487 82.14 -59.37 22.25
CA GLY A 487 83.27 -59.80 21.40
C GLY A 487 82.96 -59.90 19.91
N ASN A 488 84.00 -60.09 19.10
CA ASN A 488 83.91 -60.15 17.64
C ASN A 488 83.45 -61.55 17.18
N LEU A 489 82.20 -61.90 17.48
CA LEU A 489 81.64 -63.23 17.23
C LEU A 489 81.06 -63.37 15.81
N PRO A 490 81.08 -64.59 15.23
CA PRO A 490 80.42 -64.84 13.95
C PRO A 490 78.91 -64.55 14.05
N PRO A 491 78.25 -64.17 12.93
CA PRO A 491 76.82 -63.88 12.92
C PRO A 491 76.02 -65.13 13.33
N LEU A 492 75.15 -64.97 14.32
CA LEU A 492 74.20 -66.02 14.71
C LEU A 492 73.01 -66.04 13.76
N GLY A 493 72.76 -67.21 13.16
CA GLY A 493 71.57 -67.43 12.34
C GLY A 493 70.38 -67.99 13.12
N ARG A 494 70.65 -68.70 14.22
CA ARG A 494 69.62 -69.29 15.07
C ARG A 494 70.12 -69.53 16.50
N ILE A 495 69.20 -69.80 17.40
CA ILE A 495 69.46 -70.36 18.73
C ILE A 495 68.71 -71.68 18.87
N GLU A 496 69.25 -72.56 19.71
CA GLU A 496 68.57 -73.78 20.15
C GLU A 496 68.19 -73.64 21.63
N ILE A 497 66.96 -73.97 21.98
CA ILE A 497 66.47 -73.87 23.37
C ILE A 497 66.24 -75.27 23.93
N TYR A 498 66.69 -75.50 25.16
CA TYR A 498 66.51 -76.73 25.93
C TYR A 498 65.89 -76.37 27.29
N ASN A 499 65.07 -77.25 27.88
CA ASN A 499 64.62 -77.05 29.27
C ASN A 499 65.75 -77.33 30.28
N ILE A 500 65.52 -77.06 31.56
CA ILE A 500 66.51 -77.28 32.62
C ILE A 500 66.96 -78.76 32.77
N ASP A 501 66.10 -79.70 32.40
CA ASP A 501 66.39 -81.13 32.37
C ASP A 501 67.20 -81.55 31.13
N GLY A 502 67.54 -80.60 30.24
CA GLY A 502 68.31 -80.83 29.02
C GLY A 502 67.49 -81.34 27.83
N ARG A 503 66.16 -81.35 27.91
CA ARG A 503 65.26 -81.72 26.80
C ARG A 503 65.19 -80.59 25.78
N PHE A 504 65.42 -80.91 24.51
CA PHE A 504 65.30 -79.97 23.39
C PHE A 504 63.86 -79.46 23.24
N ILE A 505 63.72 -78.14 23.08
CA ILE A 505 62.45 -77.42 22.92
C ILE A 505 62.25 -76.97 21.48
N GLY A 506 63.27 -76.36 20.87
CA GLY A 506 63.14 -75.86 19.49
C GLY A 506 64.34 -75.06 18.99
N VAL A 507 64.29 -74.73 17.70
CA VAL A 507 65.22 -73.82 17.02
C VAL A 507 64.49 -72.52 16.72
N PHE A 508 65.11 -71.39 17.06
CA PHE A 508 64.53 -70.06 16.86
C PHE A 508 65.47 -69.22 16.00
N PRO A 509 64.96 -68.59 14.93
CA PRO A 509 65.76 -67.71 14.10
C PRO A 509 66.20 -66.48 14.89
N VAL A 510 67.39 -65.97 14.58
CA VAL A 510 67.95 -64.78 15.20
C VAL A 510 68.12 -63.68 14.15
N SER A 511 67.70 -62.46 14.47
CA SER A 511 68.01 -61.24 13.71
C SER A 511 69.04 -60.39 14.45
N LYS A 512 69.90 -59.67 13.73
CA LYS A 512 70.86 -58.73 14.34
C LYS A 512 70.32 -57.30 14.25
N HIS A 513 70.26 -56.61 15.38
CA HIS A 513 69.84 -55.22 15.51
C HIS A 513 70.94 -54.42 16.23
N GLY A 514 71.78 -53.73 15.45
CA GLY A 514 72.97 -53.05 15.99
C GLY A 514 74.01 -54.04 16.52
N GLU A 515 74.41 -53.88 17.78
CA GLU A 515 75.32 -54.81 18.49
C GLU A 515 74.57 -55.98 19.16
N ARG A 516 73.23 -55.98 19.12
CA ARG A 516 72.39 -57.00 19.77
C ARG A 516 71.82 -58.01 18.78
N TYR A 517 71.53 -59.19 19.28
CA TYR A 517 70.82 -60.26 18.57
C TYR A 517 69.42 -60.42 19.17
N GLN A 518 68.39 -60.63 18.35
CA GLN A 518 66.99 -60.75 18.77
C GLN A 518 66.41 -62.08 18.28
N ALA A 519 65.68 -62.79 19.14
CA ALA A 519 64.93 -63.98 18.76
C ALA A 519 63.50 -63.92 19.31
N SER A 520 62.50 -64.25 18.48
CA SER A 520 61.14 -64.44 18.97
C SER A 520 60.98 -65.82 19.58
N ILE A 521 60.49 -65.87 20.81
CA ILE A 521 60.29 -67.11 21.57
C ILE A 521 58.82 -67.30 21.97
N LEU A 522 57.90 -66.67 21.24
CA LEU A 522 56.46 -66.66 21.53
C LEU A 522 55.84 -68.06 21.69
N SER A 523 56.44 -69.09 21.09
CA SER A 523 55.91 -70.45 21.07
C SER A 523 56.35 -71.33 22.24
N ILE A 524 57.18 -70.84 23.18
CA ILE A 524 57.62 -71.63 24.33
C ILE A 524 56.85 -71.26 25.62
N PRO A 525 56.39 -72.24 26.42
CA PRO A 525 55.73 -71.97 27.71
C PRO A 525 56.65 -71.25 28.71
N ALA A 526 56.08 -70.70 29.77
CA ALA A 526 56.84 -70.22 30.92
C ALA A 526 57.69 -71.34 31.54
N GLY A 527 58.95 -71.06 31.90
CA GLY A 527 59.87 -72.08 32.40
C GLY A 527 61.30 -71.60 32.56
N VAL A 528 62.20 -72.52 32.91
CA VAL A 528 63.65 -72.28 32.95
C VAL A 528 64.28 -72.99 31.77
N TYR A 529 65.00 -72.24 30.93
CA TYR A 529 65.60 -72.79 29.72
C TYR A 529 67.09 -72.50 29.62
N GLN A 530 67.80 -73.40 28.95
CA GLN A 530 69.16 -73.21 28.49
C GLN A 530 69.12 -72.86 26.99
N VAL A 531 69.75 -71.76 26.62
CA VAL A 531 69.94 -71.34 25.23
C VAL A 531 71.32 -71.77 24.78
N PHE A 532 71.35 -72.42 23.63
CA PHE A 532 72.54 -72.90 22.98
C PHE A 532 72.75 -72.17 21.65
N PHE A 533 74.00 -71.83 21.35
CA PHE A 533 74.39 -71.06 20.18
C PHE A 533 75.16 -71.96 19.21
N PRO A 534 74.48 -72.70 18.31
CA PRO A 534 75.13 -73.75 17.52
C PRO A 534 76.22 -73.22 16.56
N GLU A 535 76.13 -71.95 16.14
CA GLU A 535 77.14 -71.33 15.28
C GLU A 535 78.43 -70.94 16.02
N LEU A 536 78.42 -70.78 17.34
CA LEU A 536 79.63 -70.51 18.14
C LEU A 536 80.48 -71.78 18.36
N LYS A 537 79.89 -72.96 18.14
CA LYS A 537 80.53 -74.29 18.31
C LYS A 537 81.72 -74.52 17.37
N LYS A 538 81.84 -73.74 16.29
CA LYS A 538 82.93 -73.88 15.28
C LYS A 538 84.07 -72.87 15.43
N SER A 539 83.96 -71.89 16.33
CA SER A 539 84.95 -70.80 16.45
C SER A 539 85.92 -70.94 17.63
N LEU A 540 85.76 -71.94 18.50
CA LEU A 540 86.75 -72.27 19.52
C LEU A 540 87.76 -73.27 18.93
N PRO A 541 89.08 -72.98 18.92
CA PRO A 541 90.06 -73.93 18.43
C PRO A 541 90.06 -75.19 19.31
N GLU A 542 89.84 -76.35 18.69
CA GLU A 542 90.03 -77.64 19.33
C GLU A 542 91.46 -77.77 19.89
N LEU A 543 91.56 -77.97 21.19
CA LEU A 543 92.54 -78.81 21.90
C LEU A 543 94.03 -78.72 21.53
N TRP A 544 94.85 -78.29 22.50
CA TRP A 544 96.15 -78.92 22.73
C TRP A 544 96.01 -79.96 23.86
N ILE A 545 95.78 -81.22 23.48
CA ILE A 545 96.26 -82.36 24.26
C ILE A 545 97.66 -82.67 23.72
N VAL A 546 98.66 -82.63 24.59
CA VAL A 546 99.95 -83.30 24.36
C VAL A 546 100.16 -84.21 25.57
N ASP A 547 100.11 -85.51 25.31
CA ASP A 547 100.58 -86.56 26.22
C ASP A 547 102.12 -86.52 26.29
N GLU A 548 102.67 -86.15 27.45
CA GLU A 548 103.63 -86.91 28.29
C GLU A 548 104.06 -86.09 29.51
#